data_AF-S7U6B2-F1
#
_entry.id   AF-S7U6B2-F1
#
_cell.length_a   1.000
_cell.length_b   1.000
_cell.length_c   1.000
_cell.angle_alpha   90.00
_cell.angle_beta   90.00
_cell.angle_gamma   90.00
#
_symmetry.space_group_name_H-M   'P 1'
#
loop_
_entity.id
_entity.type
_entity.pdbx_description
1 polymer ?
#
loop_
_entity_poly.entity_id
_entity_poly.type
_entity_poly.pdbx_seq_one_letter_code
_entity_poly.pdbx_strand_id
1 'polypeptide(L)'
;MKTMKMTGMKRWMVAGAVLLFSMLSSGGARAADAPRSLGGFVLGEPISRYGDRLEMDTVIRVRDVGCLMEVDVIPPAGFENGTINYGVCAARDRIVRIKLKYADESRGFYEELLSRYKARFGPPDEWKGDPFHVVIAWKWYFKDRNNDRISLILQHNTQDEDEKIGNSVKLTHSTAMAAEIRHYRERRTREKPPVEKERSVPDWDRLLPR
;
A
#
# COMPACT_ATOMS: atom_id res chain seq x y z
N MET A 1 17.97 -27.05 88.52
CA MET A 1 17.97 -25.57 88.70
C MET A 1 17.75 -24.93 87.33
N LYS A 2 16.88 -23.91 87.28
CA LYS A 2 16.52 -23.02 86.16
C LYS A 2 15.51 -23.51 85.10
N THR A 3 14.28 -23.09 85.37
CA THR A 3 13.23 -22.61 84.45
C THR A 3 13.75 -21.82 83.24
N MET A 4 13.08 -21.95 82.07
CA MET A 4 12.55 -20.78 81.35
C MET A 4 11.49 -21.21 80.31
N LYS A 5 10.27 -20.65 80.42
CA LYS A 5 9.29 -20.55 79.34
C LYS A 5 9.61 -19.30 78.52
N MET A 6 9.50 -19.37 77.20
CA MET A 6 9.17 -18.24 76.32
C MET A 6 8.47 -18.81 75.06
N THR A 7 7.13 -18.74 74.95
CA THR A 7 6.38 -17.74 74.16
C THR A 7 6.97 -17.35 72.81
N GLY A 8 6.22 -17.66 71.75
CA GLY A 8 5.91 -16.67 70.72
C GLY A 8 6.33 -16.99 69.29
N MET A 9 5.30 -17.02 68.43
CA MET A 9 5.22 -16.24 67.18
C MET A 9 5.22 -17.03 65.86
N LYS A 10 4.00 -17.14 65.33
CA LYS A 10 3.56 -16.94 63.94
C LYS A 10 4.38 -17.61 62.81
N ARG A 11 3.74 -18.66 62.27
CA ARG A 11 3.53 -18.98 60.84
C ARG A 11 3.96 -17.85 59.89
N TRP A 12 4.62 -18.16 58.77
CA TRP A 12 4.43 -17.61 57.41
C TRP A 12 5.68 -17.99 56.57
N MET A 13 5.57 -18.97 55.67
CA MET A 13 6.03 -18.88 54.27
C MET A 13 5.96 -20.24 53.53
N VAL A 14 4.82 -20.40 52.84
CA VAL A 14 4.61 -20.91 51.47
C VAL A 14 5.77 -21.69 50.82
N ALA A 15 5.62 -23.02 50.80
CA ALA A 15 6.03 -23.88 49.68
C ALA A 15 4.95 -23.76 48.57
N GLY A 16 5.18 -23.95 47.28
CA GLY A 16 6.26 -24.55 46.52
C GLY A 16 5.80 -24.58 45.05
N ALA A 17 6.77 -24.69 44.15
CA ALA A 17 6.65 -24.62 42.70
C ALA A 17 5.56 -25.52 42.07
N VAL A 18 4.77 -24.97 41.13
CA VAL A 18 3.97 -25.78 40.19
C VAL A 18 3.89 -25.10 38.81
N LEU A 19 4.54 -25.77 37.85
CA LEU A 19 4.25 -25.85 36.41
C LEU A 19 4.40 -24.60 35.52
N LEU A 20 5.61 -24.52 34.94
CA LEU A 20 5.83 -24.23 33.51
C LEU A 20 4.76 -24.93 32.65
N PHE A 21 3.82 -24.16 32.09
CA PHE A 21 3.09 -24.58 30.90
C PHE A 21 3.35 -23.54 29.80
N SER A 22 4.33 -23.89 28.97
CA SER A 22 4.66 -23.25 27.71
C SER A 22 3.45 -23.22 26.79
N MET A 23 2.76 -22.08 26.72
CA MET A 23 2.01 -21.67 25.54
C MET A 23 2.38 -20.22 25.22
N LEU A 24 3.66 -20.01 24.87
CA LEU A 24 3.96 -18.99 23.88
C LEU A 24 3.36 -19.50 22.57
N SER A 25 2.10 -19.13 22.32
CA SER A 25 1.59 -19.00 20.97
C SER A 25 2.38 -17.89 20.30
N SER A 26 3.60 -18.21 19.90
CA SER A 26 4.31 -17.53 18.84
C SER A 26 3.44 -17.74 17.61
N GLY A 27 2.45 -16.87 17.45
CA GLY A 27 1.86 -16.57 16.16
C GLY A 27 3.02 -16.10 15.31
N GLY A 28 3.74 -17.07 14.73
CA GLY A 28 4.65 -16.85 13.65
C GLY A 28 3.77 -16.31 12.54
N ALA A 29 3.61 -15.00 12.52
CA ALA A 29 3.52 -14.27 11.29
C ALA A 29 4.76 -14.73 10.51
N ARG A 30 4.61 -15.81 9.75
CA ARG A 30 5.34 -15.96 8.51
C ARG A 30 5.01 -14.65 7.80
N ALA A 31 5.90 -13.68 7.94
CA ALA A 31 5.93 -12.52 7.09
C ALA A 31 6.08 -13.11 5.70
N ALA A 32 4.95 -13.38 5.04
CA ALA A 32 4.95 -13.67 3.63
C ALA A 32 5.76 -12.54 3.02
N ASP A 33 6.89 -12.87 2.36
CA ASP A 33 7.76 -11.86 1.80
C ASP A 33 6.89 -10.88 1.02
N ALA A 34 6.96 -9.59 1.38
CA ALA A 34 6.06 -8.57 0.87
C ALA A 34 5.98 -8.66 -0.65
N PRO A 35 4.77 -8.74 -1.25
CA PRO A 35 4.64 -8.94 -2.69
C PRO A 35 5.30 -7.77 -3.41
N ARG A 36 6.25 -8.06 -4.30
CA ARG A 36 6.97 -7.05 -5.08
C ARG A 36 6.74 -7.14 -6.58
N SER A 37 6.21 -8.26 -7.04
CA SER A 37 6.00 -8.50 -8.46
C SER A 37 4.54 -8.69 -8.79
N LEU A 38 4.17 -8.26 -10.00
CA LEU A 38 2.83 -8.40 -10.55
C LEU A 38 2.93 -8.32 -12.07
N GLY A 39 2.29 -9.26 -12.79
CA GLY A 39 2.28 -9.30 -14.25
C GLY A 39 3.68 -9.30 -14.88
N GLY A 40 4.68 -9.85 -14.20
CA GLY A 40 6.08 -9.87 -14.65
C GLY A 40 6.85 -8.54 -14.47
N PHE A 41 6.28 -7.52 -13.82
CA PHE A 41 7.00 -6.30 -13.41
C PHE A 41 7.38 -6.39 -11.93
N VAL A 42 8.46 -5.71 -11.52
CA VAL A 42 8.96 -5.74 -10.14
C VAL A 42 9.15 -4.32 -9.58
N LEU A 43 8.59 -4.06 -8.40
CA LEU A 43 8.78 -2.80 -7.69
C LEU A 43 10.26 -2.57 -7.34
N GLY A 44 10.74 -1.34 -7.58
CA GLY A 44 12.12 -0.91 -7.31
C GLY A 44 13.11 -1.22 -8.43
N GLU A 45 12.73 -2.02 -9.42
CA GLU A 45 13.56 -2.26 -10.60
C GLU A 45 13.59 -1.06 -11.54
N PRO A 46 14.66 -0.89 -12.33
CA PRO A 46 14.74 0.18 -13.31
C PRO A 46 13.77 -0.06 -14.47
N ILE A 47 13.03 0.98 -14.87
CA ILE A 47 12.01 0.90 -15.93
C ILE A 47 12.60 0.43 -17.27
N SER A 48 13.86 0.79 -17.55
CA SER A 48 14.61 0.38 -18.75
C SER A 48 14.69 -1.13 -18.99
N ARG A 49 14.49 -1.96 -17.95
CA ARG A 49 14.46 -3.44 -18.10
C ARG A 49 13.24 -3.97 -18.84
N TYR A 50 12.21 -3.14 -19.02
CA TYR A 50 10.90 -3.56 -19.50
C TYR A 50 10.51 -2.89 -20.82
N GLY A 51 11.46 -2.34 -21.58
CA GLY A 51 11.17 -1.53 -22.77
C GLY A 51 10.38 -2.27 -23.86
N ASP A 52 10.56 -3.59 -23.98
CA ASP A 52 9.82 -4.47 -24.89
C ASP A 52 8.41 -4.84 -24.38
N ARG A 53 8.04 -4.36 -23.19
CA ARG A 53 6.78 -4.67 -22.49
C ARG A 53 6.00 -3.42 -22.11
N LEU A 54 6.42 -2.27 -22.61
CA LEU A 54 5.87 -0.95 -22.32
C LEU A 54 5.63 -0.19 -23.62
N GLU A 55 4.54 0.56 -23.67
CA GLU A 55 4.22 1.44 -24.80
C GLU A 55 4.92 2.79 -24.57
N MET A 56 6.20 2.87 -24.94
CA MET A 56 7.06 4.00 -24.56
C MET A 56 6.64 5.36 -25.14
N ASP A 57 5.77 5.38 -26.14
CA ASP A 57 5.14 6.59 -26.70
C ASP A 57 3.98 7.14 -25.85
N THR A 58 3.47 6.36 -24.90
CA THR A 58 2.42 6.77 -23.94
C THR A 58 2.97 7.45 -22.69
N VAL A 59 4.29 7.66 -22.59
CA VAL A 59 4.94 8.18 -21.40
C VAL A 59 4.45 9.60 -21.09
N ILE A 60 3.75 9.76 -19.96
CA ILE A 60 3.24 11.04 -19.49
C ILE A 60 3.69 11.33 -18.06
N ARG A 61 3.76 12.62 -17.70
CA ARG A 61 3.99 13.03 -16.31
C ARG A 61 2.68 12.98 -15.54
N VAL A 62 2.69 12.35 -14.37
CA VAL A 62 1.54 12.36 -13.46
C VAL A 62 1.35 13.79 -12.93
N ARG A 63 0.28 14.46 -13.37
CA ARG A 63 0.09 15.91 -13.21
C ARG A 63 0.07 16.36 -11.74
N ASP A 64 -0.67 15.66 -10.89
CA ASP A 64 -0.89 16.09 -9.49
C ASP A 64 0.36 15.97 -8.62
N VAL A 65 1.24 15.03 -8.94
CA VAL A 65 2.42 14.72 -8.13
C VAL A 65 3.67 15.34 -8.73
N GLY A 66 3.74 15.48 -10.06
CA GLY A 66 4.82 16.14 -10.81
C GLY A 66 6.18 15.44 -10.75
N CYS A 67 6.37 14.44 -9.88
CA CYS A 67 7.61 13.71 -9.65
C CYS A 67 7.56 12.24 -10.08
N LEU A 68 6.47 11.84 -10.73
CA LEU A 68 6.27 10.52 -11.28
C LEU A 68 5.98 10.64 -12.77
N MET A 69 6.51 9.69 -13.52
CA MET A 69 6.08 9.41 -14.88
C MET A 69 5.18 8.18 -14.86
N GLU A 70 4.29 8.09 -15.83
CA GLU A 70 3.40 6.97 -16.08
C GLU A 70 3.58 6.50 -17.52
N VAL A 71 3.49 5.20 -17.74
CA VAL A 71 3.60 4.57 -19.05
C VAL A 71 2.66 3.37 -19.10
N ASP A 72 2.01 3.18 -20.24
CA ASP A 72 1.13 2.05 -20.47
C ASP A 72 1.92 0.76 -20.67
N VAL A 73 1.34 -0.35 -20.23
CA VAL A 73 1.93 -1.69 -20.40
C VAL A 73 1.42 -2.33 -21.67
N ILE A 74 2.30 -3.06 -22.35
CA ILE A 74 1.86 -4.08 -23.31
C ILE A 74 1.24 -5.21 -22.48
N PRO A 75 -0.07 -5.50 -22.60
CA PRO A 75 -0.77 -6.34 -21.62
C PRO A 75 -0.19 -7.76 -21.55
N PRO A 76 0.28 -8.22 -20.38
CA PRO A 76 0.67 -9.61 -20.21
C PRO A 76 -0.56 -10.53 -20.18
N ALA A 77 -0.36 -11.82 -20.39
CA ALA A 77 -1.44 -12.81 -20.35
C ALA A 77 -2.28 -12.72 -19.06
N GLY A 78 -3.61 -12.70 -19.22
CA GLY A 78 -4.57 -12.54 -18.12
C GLY A 78 -4.93 -11.09 -17.77
N PHE A 79 -4.32 -10.11 -18.43
CA PHE A 79 -4.58 -8.69 -18.24
C PHE A 79 -5.05 -8.02 -19.53
N GLU A 80 -5.96 -7.06 -19.41
CA GLU A 80 -6.50 -6.29 -20.54
C GLU A 80 -5.62 -5.08 -20.84
N ASN A 81 -5.18 -4.37 -19.79
CA ASN A 81 -4.34 -3.18 -19.88
C ASN A 81 -3.76 -2.85 -18.49
N GLY A 82 -2.94 -1.80 -18.41
CA GLY A 82 -2.34 -1.37 -17.16
C GLY A 82 -1.34 -0.24 -17.34
N THR A 83 -0.85 0.29 -16.22
CA THR A 83 0.14 1.36 -16.18
C THR A 83 1.22 1.07 -15.16
N ILE A 84 2.42 1.60 -15.44
CA ILE A 84 3.55 1.61 -14.51
C ILE A 84 3.86 3.06 -14.17
N ASN A 85 3.97 3.37 -12.88
CA ASN A 85 4.54 4.64 -12.46
C ASN A 85 5.98 4.44 -12.00
N TYR A 86 6.87 5.31 -12.46
CA TYR A 86 8.28 5.33 -12.06
C TYR A 86 8.72 6.73 -11.60
N GLY A 87 9.72 6.74 -10.73
CA GLY A 87 10.23 7.95 -10.10
C GLY A 87 11.12 8.77 -11.04
N VAL A 88 11.08 10.10 -10.93
CA VAL A 88 12.00 11.02 -11.64
C VAL A 88 12.68 12.02 -10.70
N CYS A 89 12.57 11.82 -9.38
CA CYS A 89 13.14 12.73 -8.39
C CYS A 89 14.08 12.00 -7.43
N ALA A 90 13.55 11.22 -6.48
CA ALA A 90 14.32 10.55 -5.42
C ALA A 90 14.80 9.14 -5.83
N ALA A 91 13.91 8.35 -6.40
CA ALA A 91 14.12 6.99 -6.90
C ALA A 91 14.05 7.01 -8.44
N ARG A 92 15.00 7.74 -9.04
CA ARG A 92 15.05 7.95 -10.51
C ARG A 92 15.00 6.64 -11.27
N ASP A 93 14.12 6.62 -12.27
CA ASP A 93 13.87 5.52 -13.20
C ASP A 93 13.46 4.20 -12.53
N ARG A 94 13.10 4.22 -11.24
CA ARG A 94 12.65 3.03 -10.51
C ARG A 94 11.14 2.93 -10.50
N ILE A 95 10.63 1.72 -10.73
CA ILE A 95 9.20 1.41 -10.64
C ILE A 95 8.74 1.60 -9.20
N VAL A 96 7.74 2.46 -8.99
CA VAL A 96 7.12 2.70 -7.67
C VAL A 96 5.68 2.23 -7.58
N ARG A 97 5.01 2.00 -8.72
CA ARG A 97 3.66 1.43 -8.77
C ARG A 97 3.45 0.62 -10.04
N ILE A 98 2.71 -0.47 -9.88
CA ILE A 98 2.20 -1.33 -10.95
C ILE A 98 0.67 -1.35 -10.78
N LYS A 99 -0.11 -0.91 -11.78
CA LYS A 99 -1.58 -1.00 -11.81
C LYS A 99 -1.98 -1.81 -13.04
N LEU A 100 -2.55 -2.99 -12.86
CA LEU A 100 -3.03 -3.83 -13.97
C LEU A 100 -4.53 -4.08 -13.85
N LYS A 101 -5.22 -4.08 -14.99
CA LYS A 101 -6.61 -4.49 -15.15
C LYS A 101 -6.64 -5.92 -15.69
N TYR A 102 -7.38 -6.82 -15.03
CA TYR A 102 -7.57 -8.19 -15.49
C TYR A 102 -8.48 -8.24 -16.71
N ALA A 103 -8.25 -9.22 -17.59
CA ALA A 103 -9.07 -9.44 -18.78
C ALA A 103 -10.48 -9.97 -18.44
N ASP A 104 -10.62 -10.69 -17.33
CA ASP A 104 -11.91 -11.11 -16.81
C ASP A 104 -12.43 -10.03 -15.84
N GLU A 105 -13.49 -9.34 -16.24
CA GLU A 105 -14.14 -8.27 -15.48
C GLU A 105 -15.22 -8.77 -14.51
N SER A 106 -15.54 -10.07 -14.53
CA SER A 106 -16.66 -10.61 -13.78
C SER A 106 -16.45 -10.55 -12.27
N ARG A 107 -17.57 -10.41 -11.54
CA ARG A 107 -17.55 -10.48 -10.08
C ARG A 107 -17.13 -11.86 -9.55
N GLY A 108 -17.47 -12.94 -10.26
CA GLY A 108 -17.06 -14.30 -9.87
C GLY A 108 -15.54 -14.46 -9.89
N PHE A 109 -14.88 -13.94 -10.92
CA PHE A 109 -13.42 -13.93 -10.99
C PHE A 109 -12.79 -13.09 -9.86
N TYR A 110 -13.39 -11.93 -9.55
CA TYR A 110 -12.96 -11.11 -8.41
C TYR A 110 -13.04 -11.85 -7.07
N GLU A 111 -14.16 -12.52 -6.79
CA GLU A 111 -14.37 -13.25 -5.55
C GLU A 111 -13.37 -14.41 -5.39
N GLU A 112 -13.07 -15.11 -6.49
CA GLU A 112 -12.04 -16.14 -6.54
C GLU A 112 -10.63 -15.54 -6.30
N LEU A 113 -10.29 -14.43 -6.95
CA LEU A 113 -9.03 -13.71 -6.69
C LEU A 113 -8.95 -13.28 -5.22
N LEU A 114 -10.00 -12.69 -4.67
CA LEU A 114 -10.05 -12.25 -3.29
C LEU A 114 -9.83 -13.42 -2.31
N SER A 115 -10.44 -14.57 -2.59
CA SER A 115 -10.23 -15.81 -1.83
C SER A 115 -8.76 -16.22 -1.84
N ARG A 116 -8.12 -16.25 -3.01
CA ARG A 116 -6.69 -16.58 -3.17
C ARG A 116 -5.77 -15.58 -2.46
N TYR A 117 -6.09 -14.30 -2.53
CA TYR A 117 -5.33 -13.25 -1.84
C TYR A 117 -5.42 -13.43 -0.32
N LYS A 118 -6.62 -13.68 0.20
CA LYS A 118 -6.82 -13.97 1.63
C LYS A 118 -6.09 -15.22 2.08
N ALA A 119 -6.13 -16.29 1.29
CA ALA A 119 -5.39 -17.51 1.57
C ALA A 119 -3.86 -17.28 1.60
N ARG A 120 -3.35 -16.41 0.72
CA ARG A 120 -1.91 -16.14 0.60
C ARG A 120 -1.38 -15.12 1.60
N PHE A 121 -2.14 -14.06 1.87
CA PHE A 121 -1.68 -12.88 2.63
C PHE A 121 -2.41 -12.68 3.95
N GLY A 122 -3.44 -13.48 4.24
CA GLY A 122 -4.33 -13.25 5.37
C GLY A 122 -5.44 -12.24 5.05
N PRO A 123 -6.29 -11.90 6.04
CA PRO A 123 -7.36 -10.92 5.85
C PRO A 123 -6.80 -9.55 5.44
N PRO A 124 -7.54 -8.77 4.64
CA PRO A 124 -7.15 -7.40 4.30
C PRO A 124 -7.15 -6.50 5.54
N ASP A 125 -6.29 -5.49 5.51
CA ASP A 125 -6.15 -4.51 6.59
C ASP A 125 -7.20 -3.38 6.51
N GLU A 126 -7.66 -3.05 5.32
CA GLU A 126 -8.53 -1.88 5.10
C GLU A 126 -9.52 -2.10 3.94
N TRP A 127 -10.76 -1.67 4.16
CA TRP A 127 -11.77 -1.49 3.11
C TRP A 127 -11.61 -0.12 2.45
N LYS A 128 -11.60 -0.11 1.12
CA LYS A 128 -11.45 1.10 0.27
C LYS A 128 -12.58 1.29 -0.73
N GLY A 129 -13.60 0.43 -0.71
CA GLY A 129 -14.76 0.58 -1.58
C GLY A 129 -15.70 1.70 -1.12
N ASP A 130 -16.71 2.00 -1.93
CA ASP A 130 -17.74 2.97 -1.59
C ASP A 130 -18.91 2.30 -0.82
N PRO A 131 -19.78 3.09 -0.14
CA PRO A 131 -20.90 2.56 0.63
C PRO A 131 -21.98 1.86 -0.22
N PHE A 132 -22.09 2.21 -1.50
CA PHE A 132 -23.07 1.64 -2.43
C PHE A 132 -22.53 0.40 -3.15
N HIS A 133 -21.27 0.02 -2.88
CA HIS A 133 -20.57 -1.12 -3.48
C HIS A 133 -20.48 -1.05 -5.01
N VAL A 134 -20.47 0.15 -5.58
CA VAL A 134 -20.15 0.38 -7.00
C VAL A 134 -18.69 -0.04 -7.26
N VAL A 135 -17.81 0.33 -6.34
CA VAL A 135 -16.41 -0.02 -6.21
C VAL A 135 -16.24 -0.82 -4.92
N ILE A 136 -15.75 -2.05 -5.07
CA ILE A 136 -15.36 -2.94 -3.99
C ILE A 136 -13.83 -2.98 -4.00
N ALA A 137 -13.17 -2.53 -2.93
CA ALA A 137 -11.71 -2.55 -2.87
C ALA A 137 -11.19 -2.97 -1.50
N TRP A 138 -10.28 -3.93 -1.49
CA TRP A 138 -9.59 -4.41 -0.30
C TRP A 138 -8.10 -4.10 -0.39
N LYS A 139 -7.54 -3.66 0.73
CA LYS A 139 -6.14 -3.24 0.82
C LYS A 139 -5.37 -4.04 1.86
N TRP A 140 -4.15 -4.40 1.49
CA TRP A 140 -3.14 -5.00 2.36
C TRP A 140 -1.92 -4.08 2.48
N TYR A 141 -1.30 -4.11 3.64
CA TYR A 141 -0.04 -3.45 3.96
C TYR A 141 1.01 -4.49 4.32
N PHE A 142 2.20 -4.31 3.75
CA PHE A 142 3.33 -5.17 4.02
C PHE A 142 4.54 -4.34 4.42
N LYS A 143 5.40 -4.96 5.23
CA LYS A 143 6.77 -4.52 5.45
C LYS A 143 7.68 -5.61 4.93
N ASP A 144 8.66 -5.23 4.11
CA ASP A 144 9.68 -6.17 3.66
C ASP A 144 10.84 -6.27 4.67
N ARG A 145 11.89 -7.00 4.29
CA ARG A 145 13.11 -7.18 5.08
C ARG A 145 13.94 -5.90 5.25
N ASN A 146 13.78 -4.93 4.35
CA ASN A 146 14.42 -3.62 4.40
C ASN A 146 13.57 -2.58 5.16
N ASN A 147 12.44 -3.00 5.76
CA ASN A 147 11.44 -2.14 6.38
C ASN A 147 10.77 -1.15 5.39
N ASP A 148 10.84 -1.45 4.10
CA ASP A 148 10.06 -0.79 3.06
C ASP A 148 8.60 -1.20 3.16
N ARG A 149 7.73 -0.19 3.07
CA ARG A 149 6.28 -0.35 3.08
C ARG A 149 5.81 -0.61 1.65
N ILE A 150 5.12 -1.72 1.47
CA ILE A 150 4.41 -2.05 0.24
C ILE A 150 2.92 -2.03 0.53
N SER A 151 2.11 -1.53 -0.40
CA SER A 151 0.66 -1.68 -0.35
C SER A 151 0.15 -2.38 -1.59
N LEU A 152 -0.89 -3.18 -1.38
CA LEU A 152 -1.62 -3.88 -2.42
C LEU A 152 -3.08 -3.51 -2.31
N ILE A 153 -3.74 -3.21 -3.43
CA ILE A 153 -5.19 -3.04 -3.51
C ILE A 153 -5.72 -3.97 -4.59
N LEU A 154 -6.68 -4.81 -4.24
CA LEU A 154 -7.51 -5.57 -5.19
C LEU A 154 -8.87 -4.89 -5.26
N GLN A 155 -9.33 -4.59 -6.46
CA GLN A 155 -10.54 -3.79 -6.70
C GLN A 155 -11.42 -4.43 -7.77
N HIS A 156 -12.73 -4.33 -7.58
CA HIS A 156 -13.78 -4.57 -8.58
C HIS A 156 -14.63 -3.31 -8.68
N ASN A 157 -14.83 -2.82 -9.90
CA ASN A 157 -15.68 -1.67 -10.18
C ASN A 157 -16.78 -2.09 -11.16
N THR A 158 -18.03 -1.76 -10.82
CA THR A 158 -19.21 -2.14 -11.60
C THR A 158 -19.74 -1.04 -12.51
N GLN A 159 -19.58 0.25 -12.16
CA GLN A 159 -20.26 1.35 -12.86
C GLN A 159 -19.54 2.70 -12.85
N ASP A 160 -18.50 2.91 -12.04
CA ASP A 160 -17.82 4.21 -12.00
C ASP A 160 -16.95 4.38 -13.26
N GLU A 161 -17.41 5.18 -14.23
CA GLU A 161 -16.73 5.43 -15.50
C GLU A 161 -15.46 6.29 -15.35
N ASP A 162 -15.32 7.04 -14.24
CA ASP A 162 -14.10 7.80 -13.94
C ASP A 162 -12.95 6.86 -13.51
N GLU A 163 -13.27 5.62 -13.14
CA GLU A 163 -12.32 4.53 -12.90
C GLU A 163 -12.46 3.42 -13.94
N LYS A 164 -11.45 2.54 -14.04
CA LYS A 164 -11.56 1.39 -14.95
C LYS A 164 -12.64 0.43 -14.42
N ILE A 165 -13.70 0.21 -15.19
CA ILE A 165 -14.72 -0.83 -14.95
C ILE A 165 -14.04 -2.21 -14.95
N GLY A 166 -14.53 -3.13 -14.12
CA GLY A 166 -14.02 -4.49 -14.01
C GLY A 166 -13.01 -4.67 -12.87
N ASN A 167 -12.12 -5.64 -13.04
CA ASN A 167 -11.20 -6.10 -12.00
C ASN A 167 -9.81 -5.51 -12.17
N SER A 168 -9.25 -4.96 -11.09
CA SER A 168 -7.89 -4.43 -11.11
C SER A 168 -7.11 -4.73 -9.85
N VAL A 169 -5.79 -4.75 -10.00
CA VAL A 169 -4.85 -4.88 -8.89
C VAL A 169 -3.80 -3.77 -8.99
N LYS A 170 -3.53 -3.15 -7.85
CA LYS A 170 -2.51 -2.11 -7.71
C LYS A 170 -1.50 -2.52 -6.66
N LEU A 171 -0.23 -2.55 -7.03
CA LEU A 171 0.90 -2.80 -6.14
C LEU A 171 1.75 -1.53 -6.07
N THR A 172 2.04 -1.02 -4.87
CA THR A 172 2.75 0.26 -4.68
C THR A 172 3.88 0.14 -3.67
N HIS A 173 5.08 0.54 -4.08
CA HIS A 173 6.22 0.76 -3.20
C HIS A 173 6.02 2.06 -2.42
N SER A 174 5.29 1.96 -1.32
CA SER A 174 4.77 3.12 -0.59
C SER A 174 5.89 3.97 0.03
N THR A 175 6.99 3.35 0.50
CA THR A 175 8.18 4.07 0.95
C THR A 175 8.83 4.90 -0.16
N ALA A 176 9.14 4.30 -1.32
CA ALA A 176 9.76 4.98 -2.45
C ALA A 176 8.84 6.08 -3.02
N MET A 177 7.54 5.81 -3.14
CA MET A 177 6.57 6.80 -3.58
C MET A 177 6.49 8.01 -2.62
N ALA A 178 6.50 7.77 -1.31
CA ALA A 178 6.54 8.86 -0.33
C ALA A 178 7.85 9.66 -0.40
N ALA A 179 8.98 9.00 -0.67
CA ALA A 179 10.27 9.66 -0.85
C ALA A 179 10.29 10.57 -2.09
N GLU A 180 9.72 10.11 -3.22
CA GLU A 180 9.53 10.91 -4.43
C GLU A 180 8.74 12.20 -4.15
N ILE A 181 7.57 12.05 -3.52
CA ILE A 181 6.67 13.16 -3.18
C ILE A 181 7.37 14.16 -2.26
N ARG A 182 8.03 13.67 -1.20
CA ARG A 182 8.72 14.50 -0.22
C ARG A 182 9.83 15.31 -0.89
N HIS A 183 10.71 14.64 -1.64
CA HIS A 183 11.83 15.30 -2.31
C HIS A 183 11.35 16.35 -3.33
N TYR A 184 10.29 16.06 -4.08
CA TYR A 184 9.71 17.02 -5.02
C TYR A 184 9.13 18.25 -4.33
N ARG A 185 8.41 18.07 -3.22
CA ARG A 185 7.87 19.19 -2.42
C ARG A 185 8.99 20.06 -1.87
N GLU A 186 10.01 19.46 -1.26
CA GLU A 186 11.17 20.18 -0.71
C GLU A 186 11.88 20.99 -1.79
N ARG A 187 12.09 20.41 -2.98
CA ARG A 187 12.69 21.12 -4.12
C ARG A 187 11.85 22.31 -4.57
N ARG A 188 10.52 22.13 -4.70
CA ARG A 188 9.59 23.20 -5.11
C ARG A 188 9.55 24.36 -4.11
N THR A 189 9.58 24.07 -2.81
CA THR A 189 9.61 25.10 -1.76
C THR A 189 10.92 25.90 -1.80
N ARG A 190 12.05 25.28 -2.15
CA ARG A 190 13.33 25.99 -2.33
C ARG A 190 13.33 26.87 -3.58
N GLU A 191 12.72 26.41 -4.67
CA GLU A 191 12.67 27.14 -5.96
C GLU A 191 11.63 28.28 -5.96
N LYS A 192 10.55 28.16 -5.19
CA LYS A 192 9.51 29.19 -5.07
C LYS A 192 9.36 29.57 -3.60
N PRO A 193 9.97 30.68 -3.14
CA PRO A 193 9.68 31.19 -1.82
C PRO A 193 8.17 31.48 -1.68
N PRO A 194 7.59 31.37 -0.47
CA PRO A 194 6.18 31.63 -0.27
C PRO A 194 5.85 33.05 -0.74
N VAL A 195 5.04 33.16 -1.79
CA VAL A 195 4.42 34.43 -2.14
C VAL A 195 3.24 34.61 -1.20
N GLU A 196 3.31 35.60 -0.32
CA GLU A 196 2.20 35.98 0.55
C GLU A 196 1.06 36.49 -0.34
N LYS A 197 0.09 35.62 -0.62
CA LYS A 197 -1.09 35.98 -1.41
C LYS A 197 -2.07 36.68 -0.49
N GLU A 198 -2.23 37.98 -0.68
CA GLU A 198 -3.30 38.75 -0.07
C GLU A 198 -4.65 38.13 -0.48
N ARG A 199 -5.36 37.55 0.49
CA ARG A 199 -6.67 36.93 0.24
C ARG A 199 -7.73 38.02 0.24
N SER A 200 -7.90 38.69 -0.89
CA SER A 200 -9.05 39.60 -1.08
C SER A 200 -10.35 38.80 -1.23
N VAL A 201 -11.47 39.36 -0.77
CA VAL A 201 -12.79 38.78 -1.03
C VAL A 201 -12.98 38.70 -2.56
N PRO A 202 -13.27 37.52 -3.12
CA PRO A 202 -13.40 37.38 -4.56
C PRO A 202 -14.70 38.02 -5.05
N ASP A 203 -14.65 38.54 -6.26
CA ASP A 203 -15.83 38.97 -7.03
C ASP A 203 -16.69 37.74 -7.37
N TRP A 204 -17.86 37.63 -6.73
CA TRP A 204 -18.75 36.47 -6.85
C TRP A 204 -19.29 36.29 -8.27
N ASP A 205 -19.44 37.36 -9.05
CA ASP A 205 -19.92 37.30 -10.43
C ASP A 205 -18.92 36.62 -11.37
N ARG A 206 -17.67 36.46 -10.95
CA ARG A 206 -16.62 35.68 -11.64
C ARG A 206 -16.54 34.23 -11.19
N LEU A 207 -17.18 33.89 -10.08
CA LEU A 207 -17.18 32.55 -9.50
C LEU A 207 -18.46 31.77 -9.84
N LEU A 208 -19.52 32.47 -10.22
CA LEU A 208 -20.78 31.88 -10.62
C LEU A 208 -20.81 31.66 -12.15
N PRO A 209 -21.23 30.47 -12.62
CA PRO A 209 -21.48 30.25 -14.04
C PRO A 209 -22.58 31.20 -14.54
N ARG A 210 -22.43 31.72 -15.76
CA ARG A 210 -23.42 32.59 -16.43
C ARG A 210 -24.30 31.80 -17.37
#